data_AF-A0A800BME1-F1
#
_entry.id   AF-A0A800BME1-F1
#
_cell.length_a   1.000
_cell.length_b   1.000
_cell.length_c   1.000
_cell.angle_alpha   90.00
_cell.angle_beta   90.00
_cell.angle_gamma   90.00
#
_symmetry.space_group_name_H-M   'P 1'
#
loop_
_entity.id
_entity.type
_entity.pdbx_description
1 polymer ?
#
loop_
_entity_poly.entity_id
_entity_poly.type
_entity_poly.pdbx_seq_one_letter_code
_entity_poly.pdbx_strand_id
1 'polypeptide(L)'
;MRKILTFFSVAAISVVFLLSGVHLAEAGVKLSASEVKAGESITIEGAIAPGQDLFIAIASQKTFAPKDTTGPHEVKRFKKDGKKFGFGPETRVPVYYYMITTNPEKFGKVTKKKYGGPSFMAGIYSTTMYKLANFDSLDEQAKAMLGPTIQSKEENSIISPIKYVFNKILSIFTLK
;
A
#
# COMPACT_ATOMS: atom_id res chain seq x y z
N MET A 1 -23.19 36.60 -34.43
CA MET A 1 -22.63 35.24 -34.69
C MET A 1 -21.19 35.07 -34.21
N ARG A 2 -20.26 36.04 -34.42
CA ARG A 2 -18.85 35.92 -33.97
C ARG A 2 -18.63 35.66 -32.46
N LYS A 3 -19.45 36.25 -31.58
CA LYS A 3 -19.33 36.09 -30.11
C LYS A 3 -19.79 34.72 -29.60
N ILE A 4 -20.76 34.09 -30.27
CA ILE A 4 -21.23 32.73 -29.95
C ILE A 4 -20.18 31.70 -30.36
N LEU A 5 -19.51 31.93 -31.49
CA LEU A 5 -18.43 31.06 -31.97
C LEU A 5 -17.21 31.06 -31.03
N THR A 6 -16.90 32.22 -30.40
CA THR A 6 -15.82 32.35 -29.42
C THR A 6 -16.17 31.69 -28.08
N PHE A 7 -17.43 31.78 -27.64
CA PHE A 7 -17.88 31.05 -26.45
C PHE A 7 -17.82 29.53 -26.64
N PHE A 8 -18.21 29.02 -27.81
CA PHE A 8 -18.07 27.60 -28.12
C PHE A 8 -16.61 27.14 -28.23
N SER A 9 -15.70 27.97 -28.78
CA SER A 9 -14.28 27.59 -28.87
C SER A 9 -13.59 27.57 -27.50
N VAL A 10 -13.92 28.50 -26.60
CA VAL A 10 -13.38 28.52 -25.23
C VAL A 10 -13.93 27.35 -24.42
N ALA A 11 -15.23 27.05 -24.55
CA ALA A 11 -15.84 25.89 -23.90
C ALA A 11 -15.25 24.55 -24.40
N ALA A 12 -14.96 24.42 -25.70
CA ALA A 12 -14.34 23.23 -26.28
C ALA A 12 -12.90 23.01 -25.77
N ILE A 13 -12.10 24.07 -25.63
CA ILE A 13 -10.73 23.99 -25.11
C ILE A 13 -10.73 23.61 -23.61
N SER A 14 -11.69 24.10 -22.82
CA SER A 14 -11.82 23.70 -21.41
C SER A 14 -12.22 22.24 -21.20
N VAL A 15 -12.97 21.65 -22.13
CA VAL A 15 -13.35 20.21 -22.06
C VAL A 15 -12.16 19.31 -22.39
N VAL A 16 -11.25 19.73 -23.28
CA VAL A 16 -10.05 18.97 -23.63
C VAL A 16 -9.04 18.92 -22.49
N PHE A 17 -8.92 19.98 -21.67
CA PHE A 17 -8.07 19.98 -20.47
C PHE A 17 -8.63 19.17 -19.29
N LEU A 18 -9.93 18.89 -19.28
CA LEU A 18 -10.56 18.01 -18.27
C LEU A 18 -10.41 16.51 -18.62
N LEU A 19 -10.06 16.20 -19.87
CA LEU A 19 -9.84 14.83 -20.35
C LEU A 19 -8.38 14.37 -20.29
N SER A 20 -7.43 15.26 -19.99
CA SER A 20 -6.05 14.88 -19.65
C SER A 20 -5.93 14.38 -18.20
N GLY A 21 -7.03 13.87 -17.63
CA GLY A 21 -7.00 13.09 -16.40
C GLY A 21 -5.99 11.97 -16.59
N VAL A 22 -4.94 11.99 -15.76
CA VAL A 22 -3.94 10.95 -15.56
C VAL A 22 -4.35 9.65 -16.23
N HIS A 23 -3.82 9.40 -17.42
CA HIS A 23 -3.82 8.08 -18.01
C HIS A 23 -2.95 7.23 -17.08
N LEU A 24 -3.57 6.62 -16.07
CA LEU A 24 -3.05 5.40 -15.50
C LEU A 24 -3.07 4.42 -16.68
N ALA A 25 -1.92 4.30 -17.34
CA ALA A 25 -1.70 3.18 -18.22
C ALA A 25 -1.92 1.94 -17.35
N GLU A 26 -3.10 1.34 -17.46
CA GLU A 26 -3.31 -0.05 -17.08
C GLU A 26 -2.37 -0.83 -17.98
N ALA A 27 -1.12 -1.00 -17.53
CA ALA A 27 -0.30 -2.10 -18.00
C ALA A 27 -1.17 -3.33 -17.77
N GLY A 28 -1.63 -3.96 -18.87
CA GLY A 28 -2.50 -5.13 -18.79
C GLY A 28 -1.76 -6.22 -18.02
N VAL A 29 -2.02 -6.29 -16.72
CA VAL A 29 -1.43 -7.30 -15.86
C VAL A 29 -2.17 -8.60 -16.13
N LYS A 30 -1.45 -9.60 -16.65
CA LYS A 30 -1.98 -10.92 -16.87
C LYS A 30 -1.65 -11.80 -15.67
N LEU A 31 -2.69 -12.36 -15.06
CA LEU A 31 -2.55 -13.39 -14.04
C LEU A 31 -2.61 -14.77 -14.71
N SER A 32 -1.79 -15.71 -14.25
CA SER A 32 -1.81 -17.09 -14.76
C SER A 32 -3.12 -17.82 -14.49
N ALA A 33 -3.87 -17.42 -13.45
CA ALA A 33 -5.18 -17.95 -13.10
C ALA A 33 -5.98 -16.95 -12.25
N SER A 34 -7.31 -17.00 -12.34
CA SER A 34 -8.24 -16.23 -11.49
C SER A 34 -8.60 -16.96 -10.19
N GLU A 35 -8.38 -18.28 -10.15
CA GLU A 35 -8.63 -19.13 -8.99
C GLU A 35 -7.43 -20.06 -8.80
N VAL A 36 -6.98 -20.22 -7.56
CA VAL A 36 -5.82 -21.05 -7.22
C VAL A 36 -6.06 -21.81 -5.93
N LYS A 37 -5.46 -23.00 -5.82
CA LYS A 37 -5.43 -23.77 -4.57
C LYS A 37 -4.25 -23.36 -3.71
N ALA A 38 -4.36 -23.61 -2.41
CA ALA A 38 -3.25 -23.38 -1.49
C ALA A 38 -2.03 -24.21 -1.92
N GLY A 39 -0.87 -23.54 -2.01
CA GLY A 39 0.39 -24.16 -2.46
C GLY A 39 0.66 -24.06 -3.96
N GLU A 40 -0.30 -23.61 -4.77
CA GLU A 40 -0.06 -23.31 -6.18
C GLU A 40 0.66 -21.96 -6.36
N SER A 41 1.49 -21.88 -7.40
CA SER A 41 2.19 -20.65 -7.77
C SER A 41 1.32 -19.82 -8.72
N ILE A 42 1.27 -18.50 -8.49
CA ILE A 42 0.66 -17.53 -9.41
C ILE A 42 1.77 -16.78 -10.14
N THR A 43 1.65 -16.67 -11.46
CA THR A 43 2.50 -15.80 -12.27
C THR A 43 1.75 -14.51 -12.57
N ILE A 44 2.41 -13.39 -12.31
CA ILE A 44 1.96 -12.04 -12.63
C ILE A 44 2.86 -11.52 -13.75
N GLU A 45 2.30 -11.32 -14.94
CA GLU A 45 3.01 -10.81 -16.11
C GLU A 45 2.52 -9.40 -16.43
N GLY A 46 3.45 -8.51 -16.74
CA GLY A 46 3.15 -7.14 -17.14
C GLY A 46 4.40 -6.49 -17.73
N ALA A 47 4.21 -5.34 -18.36
CA ALA A 47 5.31 -4.53 -18.89
C ALA A 47 5.38 -3.19 -18.15
N ILE A 48 6.60 -2.77 -17.82
CA ILE A 48 6.90 -1.42 -17.33
C ILE A 48 7.88 -0.78 -18.29
N ALA A 49 7.83 0.54 -18.42
CA ALA A 49 8.81 1.25 -19.24
C ALA A 49 10.21 1.15 -18.58
N PRO A 50 11.30 1.08 -19.36
CA PRO A 50 12.65 1.10 -18.82
C PRO A 50 12.88 2.28 -17.86
N GLY A 51 13.49 2.02 -16.71
CA GLY A 51 13.77 3.03 -15.69
C GLY A 51 12.58 3.40 -14.80
N GLN A 52 11.39 2.80 -14.98
CA GLN A 52 10.29 2.96 -14.03
C GLN A 52 10.41 2.00 -12.84
N ASP A 53 9.92 2.46 -11.70
CA ASP A 53 9.79 1.64 -10.50
C ASP A 53 8.64 0.63 -10.65
N LEU A 54 8.86 -0.61 -10.21
CA LEU A 54 7.82 -1.63 -10.12
C LEU A 54 7.08 -1.48 -8.78
N PHE A 55 5.75 -1.51 -8.83
CA PHE A 55 4.88 -1.60 -7.66
C PHE A 55 3.79 -2.64 -7.91
N ILE A 56 3.72 -3.67 -7.07
CA ILE A 56 2.67 -4.69 -7.11
C ILE A 56 2.04 -4.78 -5.72
N ALA A 57 0.81 -4.28 -5.59
CA ALA A 57 0.00 -4.41 -4.39
C ALA A 57 -0.86 -5.69 -4.48
N ILE A 58 -0.63 -6.64 -3.58
CA ILE A 58 -1.42 -7.87 -3.46
C ILE A 58 -2.23 -7.78 -2.17
N ALA A 59 -3.55 -7.66 -2.30
CA ALA A 59 -4.46 -7.52 -1.17
C ALA A 59 -5.54 -8.60 -1.20
N SER A 60 -5.91 -9.12 -0.03
CA SER A 60 -7.05 -10.02 0.08
C SER A 60 -8.37 -9.27 -0.07
N GLN A 61 -9.32 -9.85 -0.80
CA GLN A 61 -10.71 -9.33 -0.84
C GLN A 61 -11.40 -9.39 0.53
N LYS A 62 -11.03 -10.38 1.36
CA LYS A 62 -11.49 -10.43 2.75
C LYS A 62 -10.83 -9.30 3.54
N THR A 63 -11.66 -8.51 4.22
CA THR A 63 -11.21 -7.41 5.08
C THR A 63 -11.54 -7.67 6.55
N PHE A 64 -10.81 -6.99 7.43
CA PHE A 64 -10.98 -6.97 8.88
C PHE A 64 -11.23 -5.53 9.34
N ALA A 65 -12.14 -5.35 10.29
CA ALA A 65 -12.27 -4.12 11.06
C ALA A 65 -12.14 -4.42 12.56
N PRO A 66 -11.68 -3.45 13.39
CA PRO A 66 -11.55 -3.68 14.83
C PRO A 66 -12.86 -4.08 15.53
N LYS A 67 -14.04 -3.75 15.00
CA LYS A 67 -15.32 -4.25 15.53
C LYS A 67 -15.52 -5.75 15.36
N ASP A 68 -14.80 -6.39 14.43
CA ASP A 68 -14.93 -7.80 14.11
C ASP A 68 -14.20 -8.70 15.14
N THR A 69 -13.41 -8.11 16.06
CA THR A 69 -12.82 -8.87 17.18
C THR A 69 -13.82 -9.06 18.32
N THR A 70 -13.82 -10.27 18.88
CA THR A 70 -14.61 -10.65 20.07
C THR A 70 -13.73 -10.83 21.31
N GLY A 71 -12.40 -10.85 21.17
CA GLY A 71 -11.48 -11.07 22.27
C GLY A 71 -11.48 -9.89 23.25
N PRO A 72 -11.73 -10.08 24.56
CA PRO A 72 -11.85 -8.96 25.50
C PRO A 72 -10.56 -8.14 25.64
N HIS A 73 -9.39 -8.75 25.43
CA HIS A 73 -8.11 -8.05 25.38
C HIS A 73 -7.90 -7.29 24.07
N GLU A 74 -8.26 -7.88 22.94
CA GLU A 74 -8.15 -7.28 21.61
C GLU A 74 -9.07 -6.07 21.47
N VAL A 75 -10.33 -6.19 21.89
CA VAL A 75 -11.31 -5.08 21.90
C VAL A 75 -10.76 -3.89 22.70
N LYS A 76 -10.22 -4.13 23.90
CA LYS A 76 -9.60 -3.08 24.72
C LYS A 76 -8.37 -2.49 24.03
N ARG A 77 -7.55 -3.34 23.40
CA ARG A 77 -6.32 -2.93 22.72
C ARG A 77 -6.63 -2.07 21.50
N PHE A 78 -7.51 -2.50 20.62
CA PHE A 78 -7.91 -1.74 19.44
C PHE A 78 -8.60 -0.43 19.81
N LYS A 79 -9.42 -0.39 20.87
CA LYS A 79 -9.99 0.87 21.35
C LYS A 79 -8.90 1.86 21.80
N LYS A 80 -7.86 1.37 22.48
CA LYS A 80 -6.71 2.19 22.92
C LYS A 80 -5.86 2.64 21.73
N ASP A 81 -5.54 1.72 20.84
CA ASP A 81 -4.68 1.97 19.69
C ASP A 81 -5.39 2.84 18.65
N GLY A 82 -6.70 2.68 18.46
CA GLY A 82 -7.50 3.54 17.58
C GLY A 82 -7.49 4.99 18.01
N LYS A 83 -7.60 5.27 19.32
CA LYS A 83 -7.42 6.63 19.88
C LYS A 83 -6.01 7.17 19.67
N LYS A 84 -4.99 6.31 19.75
CA LYS A 84 -3.58 6.70 19.64
C LYS A 84 -3.14 6.95 18.20
N PHE A 85 -3.64 6.14 17.26
CA PHE A 85 -3.19 6.12 15.87
C PHE A 85 -4.22 6.69 14.89
N GLY A 86 -5.42 7.03 15.36
CA GLY A 86 -6.46 7.70 14.58
C GLY A 86 -7.20 6.75 13.63
N PHE A 87 -7.68 5.62 14.15
CA PHE A 87 -8.57 4.73 13.41
C PHE A 87 -9.79 4.34 14.26
N GLY A 88 -10.92 4.10 13.61
CA GLY A 88 -12.19 3.75 14.23
C GLY A 88 -12.46 2.24 14.28
N PRO A 89 -13.53 1.82 14.96
CA PRO A 89 -13.96 0.42 14.98
C PRO A 89 -14.45 -0.08 13.60
N GLU A 90 -14.84 0.85 12.72
CA GLU A 90 -15.37 0.58 11.38
C GLU A 90 -14.29 0.57 10.29
N THR A 91 -13.11 1.13 10.55
CA THR A 91 -12.02 1.22 9.58
C THR A 91 -11.61 -0.17 9.13
N ARG A 92 -11.65 -0.44 7.82
CA ARG A 92 -11.43 -1.77 7.24
C ARG A 92 -10.06 -1.86 6.60
N VAL A 93 -9.38 -2.98 6.79
CA VAL A 93 -8.13 -3.30 6.09
C VAL A 93 -8.21 -4.70 5.51
N PRO A 94 -7.54 -4.99 4.39
CA PRO A 94 -7.41 -6.37 3.92
C PRO A 94 -6.71 -7.23 4.98
N VAL A 95 -7.18 -8.46 5.16
CA VAL A 95 -6.57 -9.42 6.10
C VAL A 95 -5.12 -9.73 5.70
N TYR A 96 -4.84 -9.79 4.40
CA TYR A 96 -3.50 -9.91 3.86
C TYR A 96 -3.21 -8.76 2.90
N TYR A 97 -2.04 -8.15 3.06
CA TYR A 97 -1.54 -7.11 2.16
C TYR A 97 -0.03 -7.26 1.98
N TYR A 98 0.42 -7.28 0.72
CA TYR A 98 1.82 -7.31 0.33
C TYR A 98 2.09 -6.24 -0.71
N MET A 99 3.22 -5.54 -0.56
CA MET A 99 3.75 -4.64 -1.57
C MET A 99 5.06 -5.20 -2.08
N ILE A 100 5.13 -5.52 -3.37
CA ILE A 100 6.36 -5.91 -4.03
C ILE A 100 6.84 -4.71 -4.83
N THR A 101 8.03 -4.20 -4.51
CA THR A 101 8.55 -3.01 -5.17
C THR A 101 10.07 -2.99 -5.27
N THR A 102 10.57 -2.37 -6.33
CA THR A 102 12.00 -2.02 -6.49
C THR A 102 12.41 -0.79 -5.70
N ASN A 103 11.45 0.03 -5.25
CA ASN A 103 11.70 1.28 -4.53
C ASN A 103 10.94 1.33 -3.20
N PRO A 104 11.36 0.52 -2.21
CA PRO A 104 10.70 0.49 -0.90
C PRO A 104 10.88 1.79 -0.12
N GLU A 105 11.85 2.65 -0.46
CA GLU A 105 12.08 3.89 0.29
C GLU A 105 10.96 4.91 0.09
N LYS A 106 10.19 4.81 -1.01
CA LYS A 106 8.99 5.64 -1.23
C LYS A 106 7.91 5.45 -0.15
N PHE A 107 7.79 4.25 0.42
CA PHE A 107 6.72 3.95 1.37
C PHE A 107 7.16 4.01 2.84
N GLY A 108 8.46 4.20 3.11
CA GLY A 108 8.99 3.98 4.44
C GLY A 108 10.49 3.77 4.47
N LYS A 109 10.98 3.21 5.57
CA LYS A 109 12.42 3.08 5.82
C LYS A 109 12.79 1.71 6.35
N VAL A 110 13.84 1.14 5.79
CA VAL A 110 14.51 -0.03 6.37
C VAL A 110 15.32 0.44 7.59
N THR A 111 15.21 -0.26 8.70
CA THR A 111 15.89 0.05 9.96
C THR A 111 16.41 -1.23 10.60
N LYS A 112 17.47 -1.14 11.38
CA LYS A 112 17.93 -2.26 12.22
C LYS A 112 17.34 -2.11 13.60
N LYS A 113 16.62 -3.12 14.08
CA LYS A 113 16.12 -3.14 15.46
C LYS A 113 16.86 -4.20 16.25
N LYS A 114 17.35 -3.78 17.42
CA LYS A 114 18.06 -4.66 18.35
C LYS A 114 17.10 -5.21 19.41
N TYR A 115 17.30 -6.46 19.79
CA TYR A 115 16.49 -7.24 20.73
C TYR A 115 17.38 -8.03 21.69
N GLY A 116 16.82 -8.37 22.85
CA GLY A 116 17.48 -9.16 23.90
C GLY A 116 18.54 -8.37 24.68
N GLY A 117 19.12 -8.99 25.71
CA GLY A 117 20.15 -8.38 26.55
C GLY A 117 19.59 -7.63 27.78
N PRO A 118 20.46 -7.30 28.74
CA PRO A 118 20.07 -6.58 29.95
C PRO A 118 19.53 -5.17 29.64
N SER A 119 18.60 -4.66 30.46
CA SER A 119 17.92 -3.37 30.24
C SER A 119 18.85 -2.15 30.11
N PHE A 120 20.12 -2.27 30.50
CA PHE A 120 21.15 -1.22 30.40
C PHE A 120 21.94 -1.24 29.08
N MET A 121 21.68 -2.19 28.17
CA MET A 121 22.41 -2.33 26.91
C MET A 121 21.45 -2.36 25.71
N ALA A 122 21.85 -1.73 24.61
CA ALA A 122 21.13 -1.81 23.34
C ALA A 122 21.30 -3.23 22.76
N GLY A 123 20.21 -3.99 22.69
CA GLY A 123 20.22 -5.45 22.66
C GLY A 123 21.18 -6.23 21.74
N ILE A 124 21.35 -7.50 22.08
CA ILE A 124 22.41 -8.38 21.55
C ILE A 124 22.13 -8.95 20.14
N TYR A 125 20.86 -9.00 19.72
CA TYR A 125 20.47 -9.50 18.40
C TYR A 125 19.90 -8.37 17.56
N SER A 126 20.31 -8.26 16.29
CA SER A 126 19.71 -7.28 15.36
C SER A 126 18.88 -7.97 14.29
N THR A 127 17.69 -7.44 14.03
CA THR A 127 16.90 -7.80 12.84
C THR A 127 16.68 -6.58 11.96
N THR A 128 16.51 -6.83 10.67
CA THR A 128 16.14 -5.80 9.70
C THR A 128 14.62 -5.66 9.72
N MET A 129 14.17 -4.42 9.76
CA MET A 129 12.81 -4.01 10.01
C MET A 129 12.41 -3.02 8.94
N TYR A 130 11.17 -3.07 8.47
CA TYR A 130 10.64 -2.05 7.58
C TYR A 130 9.60 -1.19 8.31
N LYS A 131 9.84 0.12 8.37
CA LYS A 131 8.95 1.09 9.01
C LYS A 131 8.19 1.84 7.93
N LEU A 132 6.90 1.53 7.79
CA LEU A 132 5.98 2.29 6.94
C LEU A 132 5.90 3.75 7.41
N ALA A 133 5.94 4.67 6.44
CA ALA A 133 5.77 6.09 6.64
C ALA A 133 4.31 6.43 6.98
N ASN A 134 4.08 7.65 7.47
CA ASN A 134 2.72 8.13 7.68
C ASN A 134 2.08 8.41 6.32
N PHE A 135 0.79 8.12 6.19
CA PHE A 135 0.06 8.33 4.93
C PHE A 135 0.22 9.75 4.39
N ASP A 136 0.15 10.75 5.27
CA ASP A 136 0.29 12.16 4.90
C ASP A 136 1.69 12.53 4.36
N SER A 137 2.72 11.74 4.68
CA SER A 137 4.10 11.95 4.21
C SER A 137 4.41 11.23 2.89
N LEU A 138 3.50 10.40 2.39
CA LEU A 138 3.64 9.76 1.09
C LEU A 138 3.28 10.75 -0.01
N ASP A 139 4.05 10.75 -1.09
CA ASP A 139 3.71 11.47 -2.32
C ASP A 139 2.46 10.86 -2.99
N GLU A 140 1.86 11.60 -3.91
CA GLU A 140 0.62 11.18 -4.58
C GLU A 140 0.78 9.89 -5.39
N GLN A 141 1.94 9.70 -6.01
CA GLN A 141 2.24 8.48 -6.76
C GLN A 141 2.34 7.30 -5.79
N ALA A 142 3.05 7.42 -4.68
CA ALA A 142 3.14 6.38 -3.67
C ALA A 142 1.74 6.03 -3.12
N LYS A 143 0.89 7.02 -2.81
CA LYS A 143 -0.49 6.77 -2.39
C LYS A 143 -1.29 5.99 -3.44
N ALA A 144 -1.19 6.38 -4.71
CA ALA A 144 -1.87 5.69 -5.80
C ALA A 144 -1.43 4.22 -5.94
N MET A 145 -0.17 3.91 -5.61
CA MET A 145 0.39 2.57 -5.72
C MET A 145 0.07 1.65 -4.52
N LEU A 146 -0.54 2.16 -3.45
CA LEU A 146 -1.01 1.33 -2.31
C LEU A 146 -2.22 0.44 -2.66
N GLY A 147 -2.71 0.53 -3.90
CA GLY A 147 -3.83 -0.24 -4.41
C GLY A 147 -5.18 0.27 -3.90
N PRO A 148 -6.28 -0.40 -4.30
CA PRO A 148 -7.63 0.10 -4.06
C PRO A 148 -8.06 0.03 -2.59
N THR A 149 -7.31 -0.64 -1.73
CA THR A 149 -7.75 -0.99 -0.37
C THR A 149 -7.15 -0.12 0.74
N ILE A 150 -6.08 0.61 0.49
CA ILE A 150 -5.45 1.52 1.46
C ILE A 150 -5.45 2.93 0.85
N GLN A 151 -6.58 3.62 1.01
CA GLN A 151 -6.82 4.94 0.42
C GLN A 151 -6.81 6.07 1.46
N SER A 152 -6.78 5.73 2.74
CA SER A 152 -6.88 6.71 3.82
C SER A 152 -5.80 6.57 4.88
N LYS A 153 -5.62 7.66 5.62
CA LYS A 153 -4.78 7.72 6.81
C LYS A 153 -5.20 6.68 7.86
N GLU A 154 -6.50 6.47 8.04
CA GLU A 154 -7.01 5.54 9.05
C GLU A 154 -6.62 4.09 8.72
N GLU A 155 -6.80 3.68 7.46
CA GLU A 155 -6.44 2.34 6.97
C GLU A 155 -4.93 2.10 7.08
N ASN A 156 -4.13 3.10 6.66
CA ASN A 156 -2.68 3.06 6.82
C ASN A 156 -2.26 3.00 8.30
N SER A 157 -3.01 3.66 9.18
CA SER A 157 -2.77 3.67 10.62
C SER A 157 -3.07 2.33 11.30
N ILE A 158 -3.95 1.49 10.74
CA ILE A 158 -4.20 0.12 11.24
C ILE A 158 -3.06 -0.83 10.86
N ILE A 159 -2.47 -0.68 9.68
CA ILE A 159 -1.35 -1.53 9.22
C ILE A 159 0.00 -1.09 9.82
N SER A 160 0.15 0.21 10.13
CA SER A 160 1.39 0.79 10.67
C SER A 160 1.89 0.19 12.01
N PRO A 161 1.07 -0.33 12.94
CA PRO A 161 1.52 -0.94 14.19
C PRO A 161 1.92 -2.41 14.00
N ILE A 162 1.46 -3.08 12.93
CA ILE A 162 1.79 -4.47 12.55
C ILE A 162 3.22 -4.55 11.93
N LYS A 163 4.06 -3.57 12.25
CA LYS A 163 5.29 -3.11 11.59
C LYS A 163 6.45 -4.12 11.42
N TYR A 164 6.26 -5.43 11.58
CA TYR A 164 7.34 -6.36 11.90
C TYR A 164 7.59 -7.51 10.93
N VAL A 165 6.92 -7.59 9.77
CA VAL A 165 7.29 -8.62 8.76
C VAL A 165 7.06 -8.09 7.35
N PHE A 166 8.02 -7.33 6.80
CA PHE A 166 8.30 -7.45 5.37
C PHE A 166 9.24 -8.63 5.24
N ASN A 167 8.69 -9.82 4.94
CA ASN A 167 9.54 -10.95 4.63
C ASN A 167 10.22 -10.61 3.30
N LYS A 168 11.55 -10.61 3.32
CA LYS A 168 12.39 -10.40 2.14
C LYS A 168 12.16 -11.57 1.19
N ILE A 169 11.13 -11.52 0.35
CA ILE A 169 11.09 -12.34 -0.87
C ILE A 169 11.96 -11.61 -1.89
N LEU A 170 13.26 -11.59 -1.60
CA LEU A 170 14.31 -11.24 -2.54
C LEU A 170 15.06 -12.53 -2.82
N SER A 171 14.43 -13.40 -3.60
CA SER A 171 15.05 -14.56 -4.21
C SER A 171 14.16 -14.91 -5.41
N ILE A 172 14.77 -14.94 -6.60
CA ILE A 172 14.16 -15.31 -7.90
C ILE A 172 13.51 -14.14 -8.67
N PHE A 173 14.18 -12.99 -8.77
CA PHE A 173 14.03 -12.14 -9.97
C PHE A 173 15.41 -11.90 -10.56
N THR A 174 15.96 -12.94 -11.18
CA THR A 174 17.02 -12.77 -12.16
C THR A 174 16.33 -12.22 -13.41
N LEU A 175 16.40 -10.91 -13.62
CA LEU A 175 16.16 -10.33 -14.93
C LEU A 175 17.22 -10.94 -15.86
N LYS A 176 16.78 -11.80 -16.79
CA LYS A 176 17.55 -12.10 -17.99
C LYS A 176 17.31 -10.98 -19.00
#